data_AF-A0A1F2P4U3-F1
#
_entry.id   AF-A0A1F2P4U3-F1
#
_cell.length_a   1.000
_cell.length_b   1.000
_cell.length_c   1.000
_cell.angle_alpha   90.00
_cell.angle_beta   90.00
_cell.angle_gamma   90.00
#
_symmetry.space_group_name_H-M   'P 1'
#
loop_
_entity.id
_entity.type
_entity.pdbx_description
1 polymer ?
#
loop_
_entity_poly.entity_id
_entity_poly.type
_entity_poly.pdbx_seq_one_letter_code
_entity_poly.pdbx_strand_id
1 'polypeptide(L)'
;MGSLYLTRIKPNEREELIKKLLEAQNYKCFICREKVDLTLHQVDIDHVVPLKLGGKDDPSNFAITHSSCNRSKQDSDLRIARILHNFSKISEKTLREKGVSPNLSDILSEYGGSRYKLKFKIEEKKIKFSFPELGSNSINEYPIFVDELSGFRYFFGLFPIEYLHHDERINPRSIGKNITKLIKEFFLKRPQLHITLGYIITKMELLK
;
A
#
# COMPACT_ATOMS: atom_id res chain seq x y z
N MET A 1 -9.94 -0.43 26.23
CA MET A 1 -11.34 -0.14 26.61
C MET A 1 -12.23 -0.65 25.49
N GLY A 2 -13.30 -1.38 25.82
CA GLY A 2 -14.28 -1.85 24.83
C GLY A 2 -15.26 -0.74 24.43
N SER A 3 -16.06 -0.99 23.39
CA SER A 3 -17.14 -0.09 22.95
C SER A 3 -18.26 -0.03 23.98
N LEU A 4 -18.61 1.17 24.45
CA LEU A 4 -19.80 1.37 25.30
C LEU A 4 -21.07 1.24 24.45
N TYR A 5 -21.03 1.69 23.20
CA TYR A 5 -22.13 1.55 22.26
C TYR A 5 -22.53 0.07 22.10
N LEU A 6 -21.56 -0.80 21.75
CA LEU A 6 -21.85 -2.21 21.50
C LEU A 6 -22.31 -2.97 22.75
N THR A 7 -21.92 -2.52 23.95
CA THR A 7 -22.43 -3.08 25.22
C THR A 7 -23.87 -2.68 25.52
N ARG A 8 -24.35 -1.55 24.99
CA ARG A 8 -25.68 -1.00 25.28
C ARG A 8 -26.78 -1.45 24.33
N ILE A 9 -26.44 -1.82 23.09
CA ILE A 9 -27.42 -2.22 22.07
C ILE A 9 -28.06 -3.57 22.40
N LYS A 10 -29.34 -3.72 22.08
CA LYS A 10 -30.08 -4.98 22.22
C LYS A 10 -29.64 -6.00 21.14
N PRO A 11 -29.89 -7.31 21.34
CA PRO A 11 -29.56 -8.33 20.35
C PRO A 11 -30.10 -8.04 18.94
N ASN A 12 -31.37 -7.64 18.81
CA ASN A 12 -31.98 -7.31 17.52
C ASN A 12 -31.30 -6.11 16.82
N GLU A 13 -30.94 -5.08 17.59
CA GLU A 13 -30.23 -3.90 17.07
C GLU A 13 -28.82 -4.26 16.61
N ARG A 14 -28.17 -5.21 17.31
CA ARG A 14 -26.88 -5.76 16.91
C ARG A 14 -26.95 -6.51 15.60
N GLU A 15 -27.99 -7.32 15.39
CA GLU A 15 -28.21 -8.01 14.11
C GLU A 15 -28.44 -7.03 12.96
N GLU A 16 -29.23 -5.99 13.18
CA GLU A 16 -29.46 -4.93 12.18
C GLU A 16 -28.16 -4.18 11.85
N LEU A 17 -27.35 -3.87 12.87
CA LEU A 17 -26.03 -3.26 12.68
C LEU A 17 -25.11 -4.15 11.85
N ILE A 18 -25.07 -5.46 12.11
CA ILE A 18 -24.29 -6.41 11.31
C ILE A 18 -24.73 -6.37 9.84
N LYS A 19 -26.04 -6.41 9.57
CA LYS A 19 -26.58 -6.36 8.20
C LYS A 19 -26.15 -5.08 7.48
N LYS A 20 -26.35 -3.92 8.12
CA LYS A 20 -25.93 -2.61 7.57
C LYS A 20 -24.43 -2.54 7.28
N LEU A 21 -23.59 -3.03 8.19
CA LEU A 21 -22.15 -3.05 7.99
C LEU A 21 -21.74 -4.02 6.87
N LEU A 22 -22.37 -5.19 6.75
CA LEU A 22 -22.13 -6.12 5.66
C LEU A 22 -22.51 -5.53 4.30
N GLU A 23 -23.68 -4.90 4.19
CA GLU A 23 -24.12 -4.21 2.98
C GLU A 23 -23.12 -3.12 2.58
N ALA A 24 -22.74 -2.25 3.52
CA ALA A 24 -21.74 -1.20 3.30
C ALA A 24 -20.37 -1.75 2.88
N GLN A 25 -20.02 -2.96 3.33
CA GLN A 25 -18.77 -3.64 3.00
C GLN A 25 -18.87 -4.57 1.79
N ASN A 26 -20.00 -4.58 1.08
CA ASN A 26 -20.27 -5.49 -0.03
C ASN A 26 -20.04 -6.97 0.36
N TYR A 27 -20.57 -7.35 1.53
CA TYR A 27 -20.51 -8.68 2.14
C TYR A 27 -19.10 -9.24 2.25
N LYS A 28 -18.10 -8.38 2.48
CA LYS A 28 -16.70 -8.76 2.65
C LYS A 28 -16.16 -8.35 4.01
N CYS A 29 -15.24 -9.15 4.52
CA CYS A 29 -14.48 -8.82 5.73
C CYS A 29 -13.65 -7.57 5.46
N PHE A 30 -13.64 -6.62 6.40
CA PHE A 30 -12.92 -5.37 6.24
C PHE A 30 -11.41 -5.57 6.08
N ILE A 31 -10.84 -6.57 6.78
CA ILE A 31 -9.39 -6.84 6.80
C ILE A 31 -8.98 -7.68 5.58
N CYS A 32 -9.50 -8.91 5.42
CA CYS A 32 -9.02 -9.83 4.39
C CYS A 32 -9.68 -9.67 3.02
N ARG A 33 -10.79 -8.91 2.95
CA ARG A 33 -11.58 -8.64 1.73
C ARG A 33 -12.25 -9.87 1.11
N GLU A 34 -12.21 -11.02 1.79
CA GLU A 34 -12.95 -12.21 1.40
C GLU A 34 -14.43 -12.10 1.80
N LYS A 35 -15.27 -12.89 1.12
CA LYS A 35 -16.70 -12.96 1.41
C LYS A 35 -16.95 -13.36 2.86
N VAL A 36 -17.98 -12.75 3.45
CA VAL A 36 -18.48 -13.12 4.78
C VAL A 36 -19.82 -13.83 4.59
N ASP A 37 -19.91 -14.98 5.22
CA ASP A 37 -21.12 -15.79 5.32
C ASP A 37 -21.38 -15.99 6.82
N LEU A 38 -22.49 -15.47 7.32
CA LEU A 38 -22.83 -15.51 8.74
C LEU A 38 -23.24 -16.91 9.23
N THR A 39 -23.55 -17.83 8.32
CA THR A 39 -23.85 -19.23 8.66
C THR A 39 -22.57 -20.04 8.83
N LEU A 40 -21.53 -19.71 8.05
CA LEU A 40 -20.26 -20.44 8.04
C LEU A 40 -19.18 -19.79 8.92
N HIS A 41 -19.27 -18.49 9.16
CA HIS A 41 -18.20 -17.72 9.79
C HIS A 41 -18.63 -17.02 11.07
N GLN A 42 -17.72 -17.01 12.05
CA GLN A 42 -17.77 -16.10 13.18
C GLN A 42 -17.24 -14.72 12.77
N VAL A 43 -17.96 -13.67 13.20
CA VAL A 43 -17.63 -12.28 12.88
C VAL A 43 -17.59 -11.41 14.12
N ASP A 44 -16.72 -10.42 14.08
CA ASP A 44 -16.60 -9.38 15.10
C ASP A 44 -16.92 -8.01 14.48
N ILE A 45 -17.59 -7.16 15.26
CA ILE A 45 -17.69 -5.71 15.00
C ILE A 45 -16.54 -5.06 15.75
N ASP A 46 -15.72 -4.27 15.06
CA ASP A 46 -14.63 -3.52 15.69
C ASP A 46 -14.52 -2.10 15.13
N HIS A 47 -13.84 -1.24 15.88
CA HIS A 47 -13.58 0.13 15.45
C HIS A 47 -12.53 0.17 14.34
N VAL A 48 -12.83 0.83 13.22
CA VAL A 48 -11.88 1.11 12.14
C VAL A 48 -10.69 1.89 12.69
N VAL A 49 -10.96 3.01 13.36
CA VAL A 49 -9.99 3.77 14.15
C VAL A 49 -10.15 3.39 15.62
N PRO A 50 -9.14 2.83 16.29
CA PRO A 50 -9.22 2.48 17.70
C PRO A 50 -9.57 3.70 18.57
N LEU A 51 -10.37 3.50 19.63
CA LEU A 51 -10.76 4.56 20.57
C LEU A 51 -9.54 5.31 21.16
N LYS A 52 -8.46 4.58 21.46
CA LYS A 52 -7.21 5.16 21.97
C LYS A 52 -6.50 6.11 21.00
N LEU A 53 -6.84 6.05 19.72
CA LEU A 53 -6.34 6.94 18.66
C LEU A 53 -7.36 8.03 18.30
N GLY A 54 -8.40 8.24 19.12
CA GLY A 54 -9.44 9.23 18.89
C GLY A 54 -10.55 8.77 17.93
N GLY A 55 -10.67 7.47 17.68
CA GLY A 55 -11.81 6.93 16.94
C GLY A 55 -13.13 7.14 17.67
N LYS A 56 -14.22 7.36 16.92
CA LYS A 56 -15.55 7.50 17.50
C LYS A 56 -16.13 6.16 17.95
N ASP A 57 -16.94 6.16 19.00
CA ASP A 57 -17.67 4.98 19.47
C ASP A 57 -19.09 4.94 18.89
N ASP A 58 -19.21 4.91 17.58
CA ASP A 58 -20.50 4.91 16.88
C ASP A 58 -20.41 4.15 15.54
N PRO A 59 -21.56 3.80 14.92
CA PRO A 59 -21.61 3.01 13.69
C PRO A 59 -20.77 3.54 12.51
N SER A 60 -20.49 4.85 12.44
CA SER A 60 -19.65 5.43 11.37
C SER A 60 -18.19 5.00 11.43
N ASN A 61 -17.74 4.50 12.58
CA ASN A 61 -16.39 4.01 12.80
C ASN A 61 -16.35 2.49 13.03
N PHE A 62 -17.43 1.75 12.77
CA PHE A 62 -17.44 0.29 12.91
C PHE A 62 -17.24 -0.42 11.59
N ALA A 63 -16.70 -1.63 11.68
CA ALA A 63 -16.56 -2.54 10.55
C ALA A 63 -16.73 -4.00 10.99
N ILE A 64 -17.21 -4.83 10.06
CA ILE A 64 -17.31 -6.28 10.23
C ILE A 64 -16.02 -6.95 9.75
N THR A 65 -15.51 -7.85 10.58
CA THR A 65 -14.34 -8.68 10.28
C THR A 65 -14.63 -10.14 10.61
N HIS A 66 -13.95 -11.08 9.96
CA HIS A 66 -13.88 -12.45 10.49
C HIS A 66 -13.20 -12.42 11.86
N SER A 67 -13.70 -13.17 12.83
CA SER A 67 -13.13 -13.17 14.18
C SER A 67 -11.65 -13.60 14.20
N SER A 68 -11.22 -14.47 13.26
CA SER A 68 -9.80 -14.82 13.09
C SER A 68 -8.95 -13.61 12.66
N CYS A 69 -9.41 -12.84 11.67
CA CYS A 69 -8.73 -11.63 11.21
C CYS A 69 -8.66 -10.56 12.32
N ASN A 70 -9.74 -10.42 13.08
CA ASN A 70 -9.83 -9.48 14.21
C ASN A 70 -8.83 -9.80 15.32
N ARG A 71 -8.67 -11.08 15.66
CA ARG A 71 -7.68 -11.52 16.67
C ARG A 71 -6.24 -11.24 16.22
N SER A 72 -5.94 -11.46 14.94
CA SER A 72 -4.58 -11.29 14.40
C SER A 72 -4.12 -9.84 14.34
N LYS A 73 -5.02 -8.85 14.18
CA LYS A 73 -4.63 -7.44 14.05
C LYS A 73 -4.20 -6.74 15.35
N GLN A 74 -4.47 -7.36 16.50
CA GLN A 74 -4.25 -6.78 17.83
C GLN A 74 -4.91 -5.39 17.96
N ASP A 75 -4.14 -4.38 18.34
CA ASP A 75 -4.57 -3.01 18.66
C ASP A 75 -4.41 -2.02 17.48
N SER A 76 -4.14 -2.54 16.28
CA SER A 76 -3.90 -1.73 15.09
C SER A 76 -5.20 -1.22 14.47
N ASP A 77 -5.14 -0.06 13.83
CA ASP A 77 -6.21 0.46 12.96
C ASP A 77 -6.55 -0.56 11.88
N LEU A 78 -7.84 -0.79 11.62
CA LEU A 78 -8.29 -1.83 10.68
C LEU A 78 -7.77 -1.60 9.27
N ARG A 79 -7.52 -0.34 8.89
CA ARG A 79 -6.95 0.01 7.58
C ARG A 79 -5.49 -0.45 7.49
N ILE A 80 -4.73 -0.32 8.58
CA ILE A 80 -3.35 -0.84 8.67
C ILE A 80 -3.39 -2.37 8.67
N ALA A 81 -4.29 -2.97 9.47
CA ALA A 81 -4.45 -4.43 9.53
C ALA A 81 -4.73 -5.03 8.15
N ARG A 82 -5.58 -4.39 7.34
CA ARG A 82 -5.85 -4.77 5.95
C ARG A 82 -4.59 -4.76 5.08
N ILE A 83 -3.78 -3.69 5.15
CA ILE A 83 -2.54 -3.57 4.38
C ILE A 83 -1.56 -4.69 4.77
N LEU A 84 -1.40 -4.95 6.08
CA LEU A 84 -0.53 -6.01 6.59
C LEU A 84 -1.01 -7.40 6.20
N HIS A 85 -2.33 -7.64 6.21
CA HIS A 85 -2.91 -8.90 5.76
C HIS A 85 -2.63 -9.13 4.26
N ASN A 86 -2.80 -8.11 3.42
CA ASN A 86 -2.46 -8.20 2.00
C ASN A 86 -0.96 -8.46 1.80
N PHE A 87 -0.10 -7.80 2.55
CA PHE A 87 1.34 -8.07 2.51
C PHE A 87 1.69 -9.50 2.94
N SER A 88 0.98 -10.07 3.93
CA SER A 88 1.14 -11.49 4.32
C SER A 88 0.80 -12.42 3.16
N LYS A 89 -0.33 -12.18 2.47
CA LYS A 89 -0.72 -12.97 1.29
C LYS A 89 0.33 -12.91 0.19
N ILE A 90 0.87 -11.72 -0.11
CA ILE A 90 1.97 -11.56 -1.08
C ILE A 90 3.20 -12.34 -0.59
N SER A 91 3.56 -12.22 0.69
CA SER A 91 4.72 -12.90 1.26
C SER A 91 4.62 -14.42 1.19
N GLU A 92 3.46 -14.98 1.54
CA GLU A 92 3.16 -16.41 1.46
C GLU A 92 3.21 -16.90 0.01
N LYS A 93 2.64 -16.13 -0.92
CA LYS A 93 2.69 -16.42 -2.35
C LYS A 93 4.14 -16.45 -2.87
N THR A 94 4.92 -15.40 -2.61
CA THR A 94 6.31 -15.32 -3.07
C THR A 94 7.18 -16.39 -2.44
N LEU A 95 6.99 -16.71 -1.15
CA LEU A 95 7.73 -17.78 -0.49
C LEU A 95 7.43 -19.15 -1.12
N ARG A 96 6.16 -19.43 -1.45
CA ARG A 96 5.76 -20.66 -2.12
C ARG A 96 6.31 -20.77 -3.54
N GLU A 97 6.32 -19.67 -4.29
CA GLU A 97 6.69 -19.67 -5.72
C GLU A 97 8.20 -19.52 -5.95
N LYS A 98 8.90 -18.75 -5.12
CA LYS A 98 10.31 -18.36 -5.32
C LYS A 98 11.23 -18.75 -4.15
N GLY A 99 10.71 -19.24 -3.03
CA GLY A 99 11.51 -19.60 -1.85
C GLY A 99 12.09 -18.41 -1.09
N VAL A 100 11.69 -17.18 -1.42
CA VAL A 100 12.23 -15.94 -0.83
C VAL A 100 11.13 -14.97 -0.40
N SER A 101 11.47 -14.02 0.47
CA SER A 101 10.57 -12.93 0.86
C SER A 101 10.38 -11.94 -0.30
N PRO A 102 9.21 -11.27 -0.40
CA PRO A 102 8.90 -10.38 -1.51
C PRO A 102 9.83 -9.18 -1.55
N ASN A 103 10.18 -8.71 -2.75
CA ASN A 103 10.88 -7.45 -2.98
C ASN A 103 9.93 -6.39 -3.57
N LEU A 104 10.46 -5.22 -3.94
CA LEU A 104 9.63 -4.14 -4.51
C LEU A 104 8.99 -4.54 -5.85
N SER A 105 9.62 -5.42 -6.64
CA SER A 105 9.07 -5.92 -7.91
C SER A 105 7.77 -6.69 -7.68
N ASP A 106 7.73 -7.55 -6.66
CA ASP A 106 6.53 -8.31 -6.28
C ASP A 106 5.39 -7.37 -5.86
N ILE A 107 5.71 -6.34 -5.07
CA ILE A 107 4.72 -5.34 -4.65
C ILE A 107 4.22 -4.54 -5.86
N LEU A 108 5.11 -4.00 -6.69
CA LEU A 108 4.71 -3.24 -7.87
C LEU A 108 3.80 -4.09 -8.76
N SER A 109 4.17 -5.33 -9.05
CA SER A 109 3.38 -6.25 -9.88
C SER A 109 1.96 -6.46 -9.34
N GLU A 110 1.81 -6.67 -8.02
CA GLU A 110 0.51 -6.86 -7.37
C GLU A 110 -0.41 -5.62 -7.51
N TYR A 111 0.18 -4.43 -7.52
CA TYR A 111 -0.56 -3.16 -7.67
C TYR A 111 -0.57 -2.64 -9.12
N GLY A 112 -0.14 -3.45 -10.09
CA GLY A 112 -0.13 -3.07 -11.50
C GLY A 112 1.00 -2.12 -11.93
N GLY A 113 2.02 -1.95 -11.11
CA GLY A 113 3.26 -1.24 -11.43
C GLY A 113 4.21 -2.02 -12.35
N SER A 114 5.40 -1.46 -12.60
CA SER A 114 6.47 -2.07 -13.42
C SER A 114 6.05 -2.54 -14.82
N ARG A 115 5.19 -1.78 -15.51
CA ARG A 115 4.62 -2.17 -16.81
C ARG A 115 5.33 -1.55 -18.00
N TYR A 116 5.69 -0.28 -17.89
CA TYR A 116 6.11 0.54 -19.03
C TYR A 116 7.54 1.05 -18.86
N LYS A 117 8.26 1.14 -19.96
CA LYS A 117 9.59 1.78 -19.98
C LYS A 117 9.40 3.27 -20.22
N LEU A 118 10.10 4.10 -19.45
CA LEU A 118 10.08 5.54 -19.64
C LEU A 118 10.79 5.90 -20.95
N LYS A 119 10.09 6.56 -21.86
CA LYS A 119 10.69 7.25 -23.01
C LYS A 119 10.93 8.70 -22.61
N PHE A 120 12.16 9.15 -22.77
CA PHE A 120 12.55 10.52 -22.44
C PHE A 120 13.56 11.05 -23.44
N LYS A 121 13.67 12.38 -23.51
CA LYS A 121 14.75 13.08 -24.21
C LYS A 121 15.37 14.11 -23.29
N ILE A 122 16.65 14.39 -23.51
CA ILE A 122 17.39 15.43 -22.81
C ILE A 122 17.70 16.52 -23.82
N GLU A 123 17.25 17.73 -23.54
CA GLU A 123 17.51 18.93 -24.36
C GLU A 123 18.14 19.97 -23.44
N GLU A 124 19.36 20.40 -23.77
CA GLU A 124 20.16 21.31 -22.96
C GLU A 124 20.31 20.81 -21.50
N LYS A 125 19.67 21.51 -20.55
CA LYS A 125 19.64 21.21 -19.12
C LYS A 125 18.27 20.76 -18.64
N LYS A 126 17.44 20.18 -19.52
CA LYS A 126 16.10 19.71 -19.17
C LYS A 126 15.87 18.28 -19.64
N ILE A 127 15.10 17.53 -18.86
CA ILE A 127 14.57 16.23 -19.24
C ILE A 127 13.10 16.39 -19.62
N LYS A 128 12.69 15.75 -20.72
CA LYS A 128 11.32 15.76 -21.21
C LYS A 128 10.82 14.33 -21.39
N PHE A 129 9.61 14.05 -20.91
CA PHE A 129 8.96 12.75 -21.03
C PHE A 129 7.43 12.89 -20.97
N SER A 130 6.71 11.83 -21.34
CA SER A 130 5.25 11.73 -21.24
C SER A 130 4.84 10.33 -20.82
N PHE A 131 3.55 10.10 -20.57
CA PHE A 131 3.03 8.80 -20.15
C PHE A 131 1.92 8.31 -21.11
N PRO A 132 2.23 8.08 -22.40
CA PRO A 132 1.22 7.78 -23.41
C PRO A 132 0.52 6.45 -23.15
N GLU A 133 1.18 5.46 -22.55
CA GLU A 133 0.57 4.18 -22.17
C GLU A 133 -0.52 4.31 -21.09
N LEU A 134 -0.61 5.47 -20.41
CA LEU A 134 -1.70 5.83 -19.49
C LEU A 134 -2.68 6.85 -20.09
N GLY A 135 -2.59 7.11 -21.40
CA GLY A 135 -3.41 8.12 -22.08
C GLY A 135 -2.97 9.57 -21.82
N SER A 136 -1.85 9.79 -21.12
CA SER A 136 -1.34 11.14 -20.85
C SER A 136 -0.24 11.52 -21.84
N ASN A 137 -0.65 12.26 -22.86
CA ASN A 137 0.25 12.75 -23.91
C ASN A 137 0.92 14.09 -23.57
N SER A 138 0.62 14.66 -22.40
CA SER A 138 1.23 15.91 -21.94
C SER A 138 2.72 15.72 -21.73
N ILE A 139 3.52 16.63 -22.27
CA ILE A 139 4.97 16.63 -22.09
C ILE A 139 5.26 17.21 -20.71
N ASN A 140 5.88 16.41 -19.87
CA ASN A 140 6.47 16.84 -18.61
C ASN A 140 7.90 17.29 -18.89
N GLU A 141 8.27 18.44 -18.33
CA GLU A 141 9.59 19.04 -18.50
C GLU A 141 10.16 19.44 -17.14
N TYR A 142 11.33 18.93 -16.80
CA TYR A 142 12.00 19.22 -15.53
C TYR A 142 13.45 19.65 -15.74
N PRO A 143 13.98 20.58 -14.92
CA PRO A 143 15.39 20.93 -14.95
C PRO A 143 16.26 19.77 -14.47
N ILE A 144 17.42 19.61 -15.10
CA ILE A 144 18.48 18.68 -14.71
C ILE A 144 19.53 19.46 -13.93
N PHE A 145 19.84 18.95 -12.74
CA PHE A 145 20.89 19.43 -11.87
C PHE A 145 22.12 18.51 -11.96
N VAL A 146 23.23 18.97 -11.41
CA VAL A 146 24.48 18.22 -11.32
C VAL A 146 24.93 18.28 -9.87
N ASP A 147 25.25 17.13 -9.29
CA ASP A 147 25.95 17.06 -8.02
C ASP A 147 27.45 17.29 -8.27
N GLU A 148 28.02 18.36 -7.70
CA GLU A 148 29.39 18.79 -8.03
C GLU A 148 30.47 17.82 -7.55
N LEU A 149 30.19 17.02 -6.50
CA LEU A 149 31.15 16.07 -5.94
C LEU A 149 31.22 14.77 -6.75
N SER A 150 30.07 14.21 -7.13
CA SER A 150 30.00 12.95 -7.87
C SER A 150 29.96 13.13 -9.39
N GLY A 151 29.58 14.31 -9.86
CA GLY A 151 29.29 14.57 -11.28
C GLY A 151 27.96 13.98 -11.76
N PHE A 152 27.16 13.36 -10.87
CA PHE A 152 25.88 12.78 -11.28
C PHE A 152 24.88 13.84 -11.68
N ARG A 153 24.20 13.59 -12.80
CA ARG A 153 23.05 14.38 -13.25
C ARG A 153 21.78 13.84 -12.61
N TYR A 154 20.97 14.70 -12.03
CA TYR A 154 19.73 14.31 -11.38
C TYR A 154 18.59 15.30 -11.65
N PHE A 155 17.36 14.86 -11.42
CA PHE A 155 16.17 15.70 -11.46
C PHE A 155 15.14 15.16 -10.47
N PHE A 156 14.15 15.98 -10.12
CA PHE A 156 13.01 15.56 -9.31
C PHE A 156 11.77 15.45 -10.18
N GLY A 157 11.01 14.38 -10.02
CA GLY A 157 9.78 14.15 -10.76
C GLY A 157 8.85 13.18 -10.04
N LEU A 158 7.56 13.30 -10.33
CA LEU A 158 6.55 12.36 -9.88
C LEU A 158 6.27 11.36 -11.00
N PHE A 159 6.30 10.08 -10.66
CA PHE A 159 6.15 8.99 -11.61
C PHE A 159 5.02 8.06 -11.18
N PRO A 160 4.14 7.66 -12.12
CA PRO A 160 3.18 6.60 -11.89
C PRO A 160 3.89 5.26 -11.66
N ILE A 161 3.34 4.41 -10.80
CA ILE A 161 3.96 3.13 -10.41
C ILE A 161 4.18 2.18 -11.59
N GLU A 162 3.39 2.36 -12.65
CA GLU A 162 3.47 1.64 -13.92
C GLU A 162 4.79 1.87 -14.65
N TYR A 163 5.48 2.98 -14.39
CA TYR A 163 6.80 3.30 -14.98
C TYR A 163 7.95 3.11 -13.99
N LEU A 164 7.66 2.78 -12.74
CA LEU A 164 8.67 2.48 -11.73
C LEU A 164 9.02 1.00 -11.78
N HIS A 165 10.30 0.69 -11.68
CA HIS A 165 10.83 -0.68 -11.68
C HIS A 165 11.74 -0.89 -10.48
N HIS A 166 11.79 -2.11 -9.95
CA HIS A 166 12.73 -2.47 -8.91
C HIS A 166 14.12 -2.70 -9.49
N ASP A 167 15.12 -2.07 -8.88
CA ASP A 167 16.51 -2.30 -9.24
C ASP A 167 17.07 -3.55 -8.52
N GLU A 168 17.14 -4.65 -9.27
CA GLU A 168 17.73 -5.90 -8.82
C GLU A 168 19.27 -5.90 -8.88
N ARG A 169 19.90 -4.90 -9.51
CA ARG A 169 21.36 -4.81 -9.64
C ARG A 169 22.00 -4.10 -8.46
N ILE A 170 21.51 -2.91 -8.10
CA ILE A 170 22.10 -2.09 -7.02
C ILE A 170 21.44 -2.39 -5.67
N ASN A 171 20.14 -2.71 -5.66
CA ASN A 171 19.40 -2.91 -4.41
C ASN A 171 18.50 -4.17 -4.44
N PRO A 172 19.06 -5.39 -4.54
CA PRO A 172 18.32 -6.65 -4.66
C PRO A 172 17.58 -7.10 -3.38
N ARG A 173 17.41 -6.22 -2.39
CA ARG A 173 16.95 -6.61 -1.05
C ARG A 173 15.45 -6.87 -1.03
N SER A 174 15.07 -8.02 -0.45
CA SER A 174 13.69 -8.30 -0.05
C SER A 174 13.21 -7.33 1.04
N ILE A 175 11.90 -7.17 1.13
CA ILE A 175 11.21 -6.39 2.15
C ILE A 175 11.15 -7.20 3.44
N GLY A 176 11.83 -6.70 4.47
CA GLY A 176 11.90 -7.36 5.77
C GLY A 176 10.71 -7.07 6.69
N LYS A 177 10.66 -7.78 7.82
CA LYS A 177 9.59 -7.70 8.85
C LYS A 177 9.38 -6.31 9.47
N ASN A 178 10.37 -5.42 9.36
CA ASN A 178 10.27 -4.04 9.86
C ASN A 178 9.29 -3.15 9.08
N ILE A 179 8.79 -3.62 7.93
CA ILE A 179 7.81 -2.90 7.10
C ILE A 179 6.56 -2.49 7.88
N THR A 180 6.15 -3.28 8.89
CA THR A 180 5.00 -2.95 9.74
C THR A 180 5.13 -1.60 10.43
N LYS A 181 6.32 -1.29 10.97
CA LYS A 181 6.57 0.00 11.63
C LYS A 181 6.50 1.14 10.62
N LEU A 182 7.09 0.92 9.44
CA LEU A 182 7.10 1.91 8.37
C LEU A 182 5.68 2.21 7.86
N ILE A 183 4.86 1.19 7.61
CA ILE A 183 3.45 1.35 7.21
C ILE A 183 2.69 2.16 8.26
N LYS A 184 2.92 1.90 9.55
CA LYS A 184 2.28 2.66 10.65
C LYS A 184 2.68 4.13 10.62
N GLU A 185 3.96 4.46 10.49
CA GLU A 185 4.41 5.86 10.43
C GLU A 185 3.88 6.59 9.19
N PHE A 186 3.87 5.95 8.03
CA PHE A 186 3.28 6.51 6.82
C PHE A 186 1.79 6.80 6.98
N PHE A 187 1.06 5.84 7.55
CA PHE A 187 -0.36 6.00 7.81
C PHE A 187 -0.66 7.17 8.77
N LEU A 188 0.21 7.38 9.76
CA LEU A 188 0.15 8.51 10.69
C LEU A 188 0.67 9.83 10.09
N LYS A 189 1.00 9.87 8.80
CA LYS A 189 1.59 11.03 8.10
C LYS A 189 2.89 11.51 8.75
N ARG A 190 3.69 10.57 9.25
CA ARG A 190 5.03 10.80 9.82
C ARG A 190 6.12 10.09 9.00
N PRO A 191 6.12 10.18 7.65
CA PRO A 191 7.15 9.51 6.88
C PRO A 191 8.51 10.14 7.18
N GLN A 192 9.39 9.40 7.87
CA GLN A 192 10.80 9.77 8.06
C GLN A 192 11.64 9.24 6.89
N LEU A 193 11.38 9.70 5.68
CA LEU A 193 12.13 9.24 4.50
C LEU A 193 12.60 10.39 3.62
N HIS A 194 13.81 10.19 3.09
CA HIS A 194 14.32 10.93 1.95
C HIS A 194 13.48 10.62 0.70
N ILE A 195 13.52 11.53 -0.28
CA ILE A 195 12.96 11.31 -1.61
C ILE A 195 13.53 9.99 -2.16
N THR A 196 12.65 9.12 -2.67
CA THR A 196 13.07 7.83 -3.23
C THR A 196 14.02 8.05 -4.40
N LEU A 197 15.19 7.41 -4.36
CA LEU A 197 16.15 7.46 -5.44
C LEU A 197 15.79 6.42 -6.50
N GLY A 198 15.91 6.82 -7.75
CA GLY A 198 15.83 5.95 -8.92
C GLY A 198 16.82 6.44 -9.97
N TYR A 199 17.14 5.59 -10.94
CA TYR A 199 18.00 5.95 -12.05
C TYR A 199 17.32 5.61 -13.37
N ILE A 200 17.71 6.34 -14.41
CA ILE A 200 17.32 6.06 -15.79
C ILE A 200 18.60 5.85 -16.59
N ILE A 201 18.63 4.78 -17.38
CA ILE A 201 19.78 4.48 -18.22
C ILE A 201 19.60 5.24 -19.53
N THR A 202 20.59 6.07 -19.88
CA THR A 202 20.65 6.66 -21.23
C THR A 202 21.30 5.67 -22.19
N LYS A 203 20.87 5.64 -23.47
CA LYS A 203 21.44 4.75 -24.49
C LYS A 203 22.99 4.81 -24.60
N MET A 204 23.62 5.91 -24.16
CA MET A 204 25.08 6.06 -24.16
C MET A 204 25.82 5.15 -23.16
N GLU A 205 25.15 4.61 -22.15
CA GLU A 205 25.77 3.73 -21.14
C GLU A 205 25.73 2.24 -21.49
N LEU A 206 25.00 1.83 -22.54
CA LEU A 206 24.94 0.45 -23.02
C LEU A 206 26.09 0.07 -23.98
N LEU A 207 27.02 1.00 -24.23
CA LEU A 207 28.14 0.87 -25.16
C LEU A 207 29.52 0.96 -24.45
N LYS A 208 29.54 0.88 -23.12
CA LYS A 208 30.75 0.72 -22.29
C LYS A 208 30.64 -0.57 -21.49
#